data_AF-A0A7L3PQL1-F1
#
_entry.id   AF-A0A7L3PQL1-F1
#
_cell.length_a   1.000
_cell.length_b   1.000
_cell.length_c   1.000
_cell.angle_alpha   90.00
_cell.angle_beta   90.00
_cell.angle_gamma   90.00
#
_symmetry.space_group_name_H-M   'P 1'
#
loop_
_entity.id
_entity.type
_entity.pdbx_description
1 polymer ?
#
loop_
_entity_poly.entity_id
_entity_poly.type
_entity_poly.pdbx_seq_one_letter_code
_entity_poly.pdbx_strand_id
1 'polypeptide(L)'
;MSEPELLLDSNIRLWVVLPIVFITFFVGMIRHYVSILLQSDKRLTQEQVSDSQVLIRSRVLRENGKYIPKQSFLSRKYFFNNPEDGFFKKTKRKVVPPSPMTDPTMLTDMMKGNVTNVLPMILIGGWINMTFSGFVTTKVPFPLTLRFKPMLQQGIELLTLDASWVSSASWYFLNVFGLRSIYTLILGQDN
;
A
#
# COMPACT_ATOMS: atom_id res chain seq x y z
N MET A 1 -36.36 -19.70 -4.85
CA MET A 1 -35.28 -20.00 -5.81
C MET A 1 -35.38 -18.95 -6.91
N SER A 2 -34.57 -17.89 -6.83
CA SER A 2 -34.57 -16.84 -7.85
C SER A 2 -33.93 -17.40 -9.12
N GLU A 3 -34.68 -17.45 -10.21
CA GLU A 3 -34.17 -17.79 -11.53
C GLU A 3 -32.94 -16.93 -11.87
N PRO A 4 -31.89 -17.48 -12.51
CA PRO A 4 -30.85 -16.66 -13.07
C PRO A 4 -31.43 -15.88 -14.27
N GLU A 5 -31.78 -14.61 -14.07
CA GLU A 5 -32.34 -13.70 -15.09
C GLU A 5 -31.48 -13.55 -16.37
N LEU A 6 -30.24 -14.02 -16.38
CA LEU A 6 -29.36 -14.05 -17.55
C LEU A 6 -28.57 -15.36 -17.62
N LEU A 7 -28.64 -16.02 -18.77
CA LEU A 7 -27.78 -17.16 -19.11
C LEU A 7 -26.52 -16.61 -19.82
N LEU A 8 -25.37 -16.75 -19.19
CA LEU A 8 -24.07 -16.39 -19.77
C LEU A 8 -23.43 -17.59 -20.47
N ASP A 9 -22.68 -17.33 -21.55
CA ASP A 9 -21.89 -18.36 -22.22
C ASP A 9 -20.83 -18.93 -21.24
N SER A 10 -20.77 -20.25 -21.14
CA SER A 10 -19.77 -20.97 -20.35
C SER A 10 -18.34 -20.67 -20.79
N ASN A 11 -18.13 -20.26 -22.05
CA ASN A 11 -16.82 -19.83 -22.54
C ASN A 11 -16.30 -18.60 -21.80
N ILE A 12 -17.16 -17.66 -21.40
CA ILE A 12 -16.76 -16.44 -20.66
C ILE A 12 -16.08 -16.83 -19.34
N ARG A 13 -16.57 -17.88 -18.68
CA ARG A 13 -15.99 -18.37 -17.43
C ARG A 13 -14.56 -18.90 -17.63
N LEU A 14 -14.32 -19.65 -18.69
CA LEU A 14 -13.02 -20.28 -18.96
C LEU A 14 -12.00 -19.30 -19.54
N TRP A 15 -12.43 -18.37 -20.39
CA TRP A 15 -11.55 -17.49 -21.16
C TRP A 15 -11.39 -16.08 -20.60
N VAL A 16 -12.26 -15.67 -19.67
CA VAL A 16 -12.21 -14.33 -19.07
C VAL A 16 -12.08 -14.39 -17.56
N VAL A 17 -13.00 -15.10 -16.89
CA VAL A 17 -13.03 -15.13 -15.41
C VAL A 17 -11.76 -15.76 -14.83
N LEU A 18 -11.44 -16.99 -15.24
CA LEU A 18 -10.26 -17.69 -14.74
C LEU A 18 -8.93 -17.00 -15.13
N PRO A 19 -8.73 -16.57 -16.40
CA PRO A 19 -7.48 -15.90 -16.77
C PRO A 19 -7.25 -14.60 -16.01
N ILE A 20 -8.28 -13.80 -15.74
CA ILE A 20 -8.13 -12.58 -14.92
C ILE A 20 -7.67 -12.93 -13.49
N VAL A 21 -8.19 -14.01 -12.89
CA VAL A 21 -7.75 -14.47 -11.55
C VAL A 21 -6.28 -14.89 -11.59
N PHE A 22 -5.86 -15.67 -12.59
CA PHE A 22 -4.46 -16.07 -12.73
C PHE A 22 -3.52 -14.88 -12.98
N ILE A 23 -3.89 -13.97 -13.88
CA ILE A 23 -3.09 -12.77 -14.18
C ILE A 23 -2.93 -11.92 -12.92
N THR A 24 -4.03 -11.64 -12.21
CA THR A 24 -3.98 -10.84 -10.98
C THR A 24 -3.09 -11.47 -9.91
N PHE A 25 -3.19 -12.79 -9.75
CA PHE A 25 -2.38 -13.56 -8.81
C PHE A 25 -0.87 -13.47 -9.12
N PHE A 26 -0.47 -13.84 -10.34
CA PHE A 26 0.94 -13.86 -10.72
C PHE A 26 1.55 -12.46 -10.80
N VAL A 27 0.82 -11.47 -11.29
CA VAL A 27 1.28 -10.07 -11.28
C VAL A 27 1.49 -9.60 -9.84
N GLY A 28 0.61 -9.95 -8.92
CA GLY A 28 0.76 -9.63 -7.50
C GLY A 28 2.05 -10.20 -6.91
N MET A 29 2.37 -11.46 -7.23
CA MET A 29 3.61 -12.12 -6.82
C MET A 29 4.86 -11.49 -7.47
N ILE A 30 4.84 -11.25 -8.78
CA ILE A 30 5.96 -10.61 -9.49
C ILE A 30 6.23 -9.23 -8.90
N ARG A 31 5.19 -8.43 -8.68
CA ARG A 31 5.30 -7.11 -8.03
C ARG A 31 5.97 -7.22 -6.66
N HIS A 32 5.59 -8.20 -5.84
CA HIS A 32 6.19 -8.41 -4.53
C HIS A 32 7.70 -8.65 -4.64
N TYR A 33 8.14 -9.58 -5.49
CA TYR A 33 9.57 -9.84 -5.68
C TYR A 33 10.33 -8.67 -6.29
N VAL A 34 9.72 -7.97 -7.26
CA VAL A 34 10.30 -6.75 -7.84
C VAL A 34 10.46 -5.65 -6.78
N SER A 35 9.51 -5.52 -5.85
CA SER A 35 9.59 -4.57 -4.75
C SER A 35 10.76 -4.89 -3.82
N ILE A 36 10.99 -6.17 -3.50
CA ILE A 36 12.14 -6.61 -2.70
C ILE A 36 13.45 -6.28 -3.44
N LEU A 37 13.52 -6.54 -4.74
CA LEU A 37 14.71 -6.25 -5.54
C LEU A 37 14.98 -4.74 -5.70
N LEU A 38 13.95 -3.92 -5.70
CA LEU A 38 14.04 -2.46 -5.79
C LEU A 38 14.22 -1.78 -4.42
N GLN A 39 14.15 -2.52 -3.32
CA GLN A 39 14.33 -1.98 -2.00
C GLN A 39 15.77 -1.48 -1.85
N SER A 40 15.92 -0.16 -1.77
CA SER A 40 17.21 0.47 -1.55
C SER A 40 17.39 0.82 -0.08
N ASP A 41 18.50 0.39 0.51
CA ASP A 41 18.89 0.87 1.83
C ASP A 41 19.31 2.34 1.73
N LYS A 42 18.61 3.19 2.47
CA LYS A 42 18.99 4.60 2.58
C LYS A 42 20.37 4.69 3.22
N ARG A 43 21.31 5.34 2.54
CA ARG A 43 22.63 5.65 3.13
C ARG A 43 22.44 6.69 4.22
N LEU A 44 22.35 6.23 5.46
CA LEU A 44 22.30 7.11 6.62
C LEU A 44 23.70 7.61 6.94
N THR A 45 23.83 8.90 7.27
CA THR A 45 25.09 9.42 7.78
C THR A 45 25.32 8.90 9.20
N GLN A 46 26.58 8.69 9.58
CA GLN A 46 26.93 8.23 10.93
C GLN A 46 26.34 9.15 12.02
N GLU A 47 26.30 10.46 11.74
CA GLU A 47 25.71 11.47 12.60
C GLU A 47 24.19 11.29 12.80
N GLN A 48 23.44 11.03 11.72
CA GLN A 48 22.01 10.75 11.81
C GLN A 48 21.71 9.48 12.60
N VAL A 49 22.54 8.44 12.43
CA VAL A 49 22.41 7.19 13.20
C VAL A 49 22.69 7.42 14.68
N SER A 50 23.76 8.17 15.01
CA SER A 50 24.09 8.47 16.40
C SER A 50 22.99 9.29 17.08
N ASP A 51 22.46 10.30 16.40
CA ASP A 51 21.40 11.16 16.96
C ASP A 51 20.09 10.37 17.14
N SER A 52 19.74 9.48 16.20
CA SER A 52 18.61 8.55 16.32
C SER A 52 18.74 7.63 17.54
N GLN A 53 19.91 7.02 17.73
CA GLN A 53 20.18 6.16 18.89
C GLN A 53 20.10 6.94 20.21
N VAL A 54 20.59 8.18 20.26
CA VAL A 54 20.49 9.03 21.46
C VAL A 54 19.02 9.38 21.76
N LEU A 55 18.19 9.62 20.74
CA LEU A 55 16.75 9.81 20.92
C LEU A 55 16.04 8.55 21.44
N ILE A 56 16.37 7.38 20.91
CA ILE A 56 15.84 6.10 21.42
C ILE A 56 16.27 5.90 22.88
N ARG A 57 17.52 6.22 23.21
CA ARG A 57 18.06 6.16 24.56
C ARG A 57 17.33 7.10 25.52
N SER A 58 17.02 8.33 25.10
CA SER A 58 16.29 9.28 25.94
C SER A 58 14.83 8.85 26.13
N ARG A 59 14.20 8.28 25.09
CA ARG A 59 12.86 7.68 25.16
C ARG A 59 12.80 6.54 26.17
N VAL A 60 13.69 5.55 26.06
CA VAL A 60 13.72 4.41 26.99
C VAL A 60 14.08 4.84 28.41
N LEU A 61 14.94 5.85 28.58
CA LEU A 61 15.23 6.42 29.90
C LEU A 61 13.98 7.04 30.53
N ARG A 62 13.12 7.70 29.74
CA ARG A 62 11.87 8.28 30.23
C ARG A 62 10.80 7.22 30.53
N GLU A 63 10.67 6.21 29.68
CA GLU A 63 9.66 5.15 29.83
C GLU A 63 10.04 4.13 30.91
N ASN A 64 11.30 3.69 30.92
CA ASN A 64 11.81 2.60 31.75
C ASN A 64 12.82 3.06 32.82
N GLY A 65 12.99 4.37 33.04
CA GLY A 65 13.91 4.91 34.06
C GLY A 65 13.56 4.56 35.51
N LYS A 66 12.38 3.98 35.75
CA LYS A 66 11.92 3.53 37.07
C LYS A 66 12.63 2.27 37.60
N TYR A 67 13.30 1.51 36.73
CA TYR A 67 14.00 0.27 37.11
C TYR A 67 15.45 0.50 37.58
N ILE A 68 15.97 1.72 37.49
CA ILE A 68 17.32 2.07 37.93
C ILE A 68 17.30 2.91 39.21
N PRO A 69 18.39 2.94 39.99
CA PRO A 69 18.48 3.78 41.17
C PRO A 69 18.20 5.25 40.86
N LYS A 70 17.45 5.91 41.74
CA LYS A 70 17.00 7.31 41.59
C LYS A 70 18.17 8.26 41.28
N GLN A 71 19.31 8.08 41.93
CA GLN A 71 20.50 8.89 41.70
C GLN A 71 21.03 8.75 40.26
N SER A 72 21.08 7.52 39.75
CA SER A 72 21.56 7.23 38.39
C SER A 72 20.58 7.67 37.31
N PHE A 73 19.29 7.79 37.62
CA PHE A 73 18.30 8.40 36.74
C PHE A 73 18.47 9.93 36.70
N LEU A 74 18.59 10.57 37.87
CA LEU A 74 18.75 12.02 37.97
C LEU A 74 20.03 12.51 37.29
N SER A 75 21.15 11.78 37.43
CA SER A 75 22.41 12.13 36.74
C SER A 75 22.28 12.09 35.22
N ARG A 76 21.60 11.06 34.67
CA ARG A 76 21.36 10.94 33.21
C ARG A 76 20.34 11.96 32.71
N LYS A 77 19.30 12.27 33.51
CA LYS A 77 18.36 13.34 33.22
C LYS A 77 19.06 14.70 33.18
N TYR A 78 19.97 14.94 34.12
CA TYR A 78 20.78 16.16 34.15
C TYR A 78 21.67 16.26 32.91
N PHE A 79 22.38 15.19 32.53
CA PHE A 79 23.21 15.16 31.32
C PHE A 79 22.43 15.55 30.04
N PHE A 80 21.17 15.14 29.91
CA PHE A 80 20.35 15.49 28.75
C PHE A 80 19.75 16.90 28.81
N ASN A 81 19.33 17.34 29.99
CA ASN A 81 18.50 18.54 30.15
C ASN A 81 19.23 19.76 30.76
N ASN A 82 20.52 19.64 31.08
CA ASN A 82 21.29 20.75 31.63
C ASN A 82 21.21 21.98 30.70
N PRO A 83 20.88 23.18 31.21
CA PRO A 83 20.76 24.38 30.37
C PRO A 83 22.04 24.73 29.60
N GLU A 84 23.20 24.55 30.22
CA GLU A 84 24.51 24.93 29.66
C GLU A 84 25.15 23.78 28.84
N ASP A 85 25.24 22.57 29.41
CA ASP A 85 25.95 21.43 28.80
C ASP A 85 25.05 20.29 28.30
N GLY A 86 23.73 20.47 28.35
CA GLY A 86 22.79 19.43 27.97
C GLY A 86 22.97 19.03 26.50
N PHE A 87 23.03 17.73 26.22
CA PHE A 87 23.21 17.22 24.84
C PHE A 87 22.20 17.83 23.85
N PHE A 88 20.94 18.01 24.27
CA PHE A 88 19.87 18.59 23.45
C PHE A 88 19.91 20.13 23.33
N LYS A 89 20.71 20.81 24.16
CA LYS A 89 20.85 22.28 24.14
C LYS A 89 22.10 22.71 23.38
N LYS A 90 23.19 21.97 23.55
CA LYS A 90 24.50 22.23 22.93
C LYS A 90 24.58 21.78 21.47
N THR A 91 24.04 20.60 21.17
CA THR A 91 24.10 20.02 19.82
C THR A 91 23.00 20.59 18.94
N LYS A 92 23.25 21.76 18.34
CA LYS A 92 22.37 22.31 17.30
C LYS A 92 22.82 21.83 15.94
N ARG A 93 22.13 20.84 15.38
CA ARG A 93 22.32 20.44 13.99
C ARG A 93 21.62 21.45 13.08
N LYS A 94 22.29 21.88 12.00
CA LYS A 94 21.62 22.60 10.92
C LYS A 94 20.75 21.62 10.16
N VAL A 95 19.56 21.37 10.68
CA VAL A 95 18.52 20.70 9.91
C VAL A 95 18.07 21.73 8.89
N VAL A 96 18.56 21.59 7.65
CA VAL A 96 17.91 22.26 6.52
C VAL A 96 16.48 21.73 6.54
N PRO A 97 15.46 22.58 6.74
CA PRO A 97 14.08 22.13 6.65
C PRO A 97 13.95 21.39 5.33
N PRO A 98 13.35 20.18 5.30
CA PRO A 98 13.10 19.48 4.06
C PRO A 98 12.06 20.28 3.28
N SER A 99 12.52 21.33 2.61
CA SER A 99 11.77 22.06 1.62
C SER A 99 11.78 21.17 0.38
N PRO A 100 10.63 20.89 -0.25
CA PRO A 100 10.54 20.03 -1.42
C PRO A 100 11.37 20.53 -2.64
N MET A 101 11.99 21.71 -2.54
CA MET A 101 12.92 22.27 -3.52
C MET A 101 14.39 21.87 -3.32
N THR A 102 14.80 21.43 -2.12
CA THR A 102 16.23 21.27 -1.78
C THR A 102 16.73 19.83 -1.94
N ASP A 103 15.86 18.83 -1.76
CA ASP A 103 16.20 17.41 -1.93
C ASP A 103 15.13 16.68 -2.78
N PRO A 104 15.24 16.70 -4.13
CA PRO A 104 14.35 15.96 -5.01
C PRO A 104 14.38 14.44 -4.78
N THR A 105 15.36 13.91 -4.05
CA THR A 105 15.53 12.49 -3.71
C THR A 105 14.55 12.00 -2.64
N MET A 106 14.21 12.81 -1.63
CA MET A 106 13.28 12.38 -0.56
C MET A 106 11.82 12.36 -1.03
N LEU A 107 11.45 13.33 -1.86
CA LEU A 107 10.11 13.40 -2.44
C LEU A 107 9.92 12.30 -3.50
N THR A 108 10.95 12.01 -4.30
CA THR A 108 10.92 10.89 -5.23
C THR A 108 10.85 9.55 -4.52
N ASP A 109 11.54 9.32 -3.39
CA ASP A 109 11.43 8.06 -2.65
C ASP A 109 10.01 7.79 -2.12
N MET A 110 9.35 8.82 -1.59
CA MET A 110 7.97 8.69 -1.08
C MET A 110 6.96 8.50 -2.22
N MET A 111 7.11 9.28 -3.31
CA MET A 111 6.25 9.12 -4.48
C MET A 111 6.49 7.80 -5.18
N LYS A 112 7.75 7.33 -5.27
CA LYS A 112 8.12 6.06 -5.90
C LYS A 112 7.42 4.92 -5.20
N GLY A 113 7.40 4.85 -3.87
CA GLY A 113 6.71 3.78 -3.14
C GLY A 113 5.19 3.72 -3.39
N ASN A 114 4.51 4.88 -3.43
CA ASN A 114 3.06 4.91 -3.69
C ASN A 114 2.73 4.66 -5.17
N VAL A 115 3.51 5.24 -6.07
CA VAL A 115 3.32 5.11 -7.53
C VAL A 115 3.66 3.70 -8.00
N THR A 116 4.74 3.07 -7.52
CA THR A 116 5.08 1.69 -7.90
C THR A 116 4.02 0.68 -7.46
N ASN A 117 3.25 1.00 -6.43
CA ASN A 117 2.14 0.16 -5.96
C ASN A 117 0.86 0.36 -6.79
N VAL A 118 0.50 1.60 -7.11
CA VAL A 118 -0.78 1.93 -7.75
C VAL A 118 -0.69 1.88 -9.29
N LEU A 119 0.43 2.28 -9.88
CA LEU A 119 0.57 2.41 -11.33
C LEU A 119 0.39 1.07 -12.07
N PRO A 120 1.04 -0.04 -11.67
CA PRO A 120 0.85 -1.32 -12.36
C PRO A 120 -0.61 -1.80 -12.29
N MET A 121 -1.27 -1.55 -11.16
CA MET A 121 -2.68 -1.93 -10.94
C MET A 121 -3.61 -1.22 -11.93
N ILE A 122 -3.42 0.08 -12.13
CA ILE A 122 -4.23 0.89 -13.06
C ILE A 122 -3.94 0.51 -14.52
N LEU A 123 -2.67 0.35 -14.89
CA LEU A 123 -2.29 0.02 -16.26
C LEU A 123 -2.88 -1.32 -16.71
N ILE A 124 -2.80 -2.34 -15.85
CA ILE A 124 -3.36 -3.67 -16.14
C ILE A 124 -4.90 -3.62 -16.16
N GLY A 125 -5.52 -2.85 -15.25
CA GLY A 125 -6.97 -2.64 -15.26
C GLY A 125 -7.44 -1.97 -16.56
N GLY A 126 -6.70 -0.98 -17.06
CA GLY A 126 -6.96 -0.34 -18.36
C GLY A 126 -6.77 -1.29 -19.54
N TRP A 127 -5.73 -2.12 -19.52
CA TRP A 127 -5.49 -3.14 -20.55
C TRP A 127 -6.59 -4.22 -20.57
N ILE A 128 -7.05 -4.68 -19.39
CA ILE A 128 -8.17 -5.62 -19.28
C ILE A 128 -9.45 -4.99 -19.80
N ASN A 129 -9.71 -3.72 -19.47
CA ASN A 129 -10.88 -3.00 -19.96
C ASN A 129 -10.86 -2.87 -21.50
N MET A 130 -9.69 -2.60 -22.11
CA MET A 130 -9.55 -2.53 -23.56
C MET A 130 -9.70 -3.90 -24.24
N THR A 131 -9.16 -4.96 -23.64
CA THR A 131 -9.11 -6.31 -24.24
C THR A 131 -10.42 -7.08 -24.05
N PHE A 132 -11.08 -6.89 -22.91
CA PHE A 132 -12.27 -7.62 -22.48
C PHE A 132 -13.46 -6.66 -22.29
N SER A 133 -13.69 -5.75 -23.22
CA SER A 133 -14.89 -4.89 -23.27
C SER A 133 -16.05 -5.53 -24.03
N GLY A 134 -17.28 -5.04 -23.82
CA GLY A 134 -18.43 -5.38 -24.67
C GLY A 134 -19.33 -6.51 -24.14
N PHE A 135 -19.02 -7.08 -22.97
CA PHE A 135 -19.82 -8.16 -22.39
C PHE A 135 -19.84 -8.12 -20.85
N VAL A 136 -20.84 -8.78 -20.28
CA VAL A 136 -21.01 -8.96 -18.83
C VAL A 136 -20.16 -10.14 -18.36
N THR A 137 -19.40 -9.98 -17.27
CA THR A 137 -18.50 -11.03 -16.77
C THR A 137 -19.15 -11.89 -15.68
N THR A 138 -19.68 -11.27 -14.63
CA THR A 138 -20.28 -11.99 -13.50
C THR A 138 -21.31 -11.13 -12.77
N LYS A 139 -22.11 -11.77 -11.92
CA LYS A 139 -23.05 -11.12 -11.00
C LYS A 139 -22.49 -11.19 -9.59
N VAL A 140 -22.39 -10.05 -8.91
CA VAL A 140 -22.05 -10.05 -7.48
C VAL A 140 -23.29 -10.35 -6.63
N PRO A 141 -23.16 -11.08 -5.50
CA PRO A 141 -24.30 -11.60 -4.75
C PRO A 141 -24.95 -10.58 -3.79
N PHE A 142 -24.55 -9.31 -3.86
CA PHE A 142 -25.08 -8.23 -3.04
C PHE A 142 -25.53 -7.07 -3.94
N PRO A 143 -26.60 -6.33 -3.57
CA PRO A 143 -27.11 -5.23 -4.37
C PRO A 143 -26.15 -4.02 -4.34
N LEU A 144 -25.94 -3.38 -5.49
CA LEU A 144 -25.15 -2.15 -5.61
C LEU A 144 -26.03 -0.97 -6.00
N THR A 145 -25.60 0.23 -5.60
CA THR A 145 -26.33 1.46 -5.95
C THR A 145 -26.12 1.82 -7.41
N LEU A 146 -27.17 2.37 -8.04
CA LEU A 146 -27.18 2.74 -9.46
C LEU A 146 -26.09 3.76 -9.85
N ARG A 147 -25.58 4.55 -8.89
CA ARG A 147 -24.53 5.55 -9.13
C ARG A 147 -23.18 4.92 -9.47
N PHE A 148 -22.92 3.68 -9.06
CA PHE A 148 -21.69 2.96 -9.42
C PHE A 148 -21.78 2.29 -10.79
N LYS A 149 -22.97 2.18 -11.38
CA LYS A 149 -23.21 1.55 -12.68
C LYS A 149 -22.27 2.01 -13.81
N PRO A 150 -22.07 3.32 -14.09
CA PRO A 150 -21.19 3.75 -15.18
C PRO A 150 -19.73 3.33 -14.96
N MET A 151 -19.30 3.14 -13.72
CA MET A 151 -17.97 2.64 -13.38
C MET A 151 -17.90 1.12 -13.53
N LEU A 152 -18.93 0.41 -13.08
CA LEU A 152 -18.91 -1.05 -12.98
C LEU A 152 -19.22 -1.76 -14.31
N GLN A 153 -19.97 -1.09 -15.19
CA GLN A 153 -20.43 -1.60 -16.48
C GLN A 153 -19.77 -0.86 -17.65
N GLN A 154 -18.53 -0.40 -17.45
CA GLN A 154 -17.78 0.24 -18.51
C GLN A 154 -17.65 -0.70 -19.72
N GLY A 155 -18.09 -0.23 -20.90
CA GLY A 155 -18.13 -1.03 -22.12
C GLY A 155 -19.44 -1.82 -22.34
N ILE A 156 -20.50 -1.56 -21.56
CA ILE A 156 -21.83 -2.17 -21.74
C ILE A 156 -22.86 -1.05 -21.92
N GLU A 157 -23.62 -1.09 -23.01
CA GLU A 157 -24.57 -0.02 -23.38
C GLU A 157 -25.98 -0.21 -22.79
N LEU A 158 -26.20 -1.26 -22.00
CA LEU A 158 -27.52 -1.60 -21.43
C LEU A 158 -27.83 -0.80 -20.15
N LEU A 159 -28.56 0.30 -20.33
CA LEU A 159 -28.99 1.19 -19.23
C LEU A 159 -30.00 0.57 -18.26
N THR A 160 -30.68 -0.53 -18.63
CA THR A 160 -31.70 -1.19 -17.81
C THR A 160 -31.15 -2.32 -16.94
N LEU A 161 -29.92 -2.79 -17.19
CA LEU A 161 -29.33 -3.92 -16.49
C LEU A 161 -29.07 -3.60 -15.00
N ASP A 162 -29.30 -4.53 -14.08
CA ASP A 162 -29.00 -4.26 -12.66
C ASP A 162 -27.50 -3.99 -12.43
N ALA A 163 -27.16 -3.10 -11.48
CA ALA A 163 -25.77 -2.72 -11.15
C ALA A 163 -24.95 -3.87 -10.54
N SER A 164 -25.62 -4.96 -10.13
CA SER A 164 -24.99 -6.19 -9.66
C SER A 164 -24.27 -6.97 -10.76
N TRP A 165 -24.58 -6.70 -12.03
CA TRP A 165 -23.85 -7.27 -13.17
C TRP A 165 -22.62 -6.42 -13.49
N VAL A 166 -21.44 -7.03 -13.45
CA VAL A 166 -20.16 -6.32 -13.52
C VAL A 166 -19.37 -6.68 -14.78
N SER A 167 -18.60 -5.71 -15.28
CA SER A 167 -17.65 -5.89 -16.38
C SER A 167 -16.36 -6.59 -15.93
N SER A 168 -15.52 -6.93 -16.90
CA SER A 168 -14.21 -7.58 -16.69
C SER A 168 -13.26 -6.73 -15.84
N ALA A 169 -13.25 -5.41 -16.04
CA ALA A 169 -12.44 -4.47 -15.26
C ALA A 169 -12.84 -4.47 -13.78
N SER A 170 -14.14 -4.52 -13.50
CA SER A 170 -14.66 -4.57 -12.13
C SER A 170 -14.35 -5.89 -11.45
N TRP A 171 -14.43 -7.00 -12.20
CA TRP A 171 -13.96 -8.30 -11.73
C TRP A 171 -12.46 -8.30 -11.39
N TYR A 172 -11.64 -7.68 -12.23
CA TYR A 172 -10.20 -7.50 -11.96
C TYR A 172 -9.96 -6.72 -10.65
N PHE A 173 -10.60 -5.57 -10.46
CA PHE A 173 -10.44 -4.77 -9.24
C PHE A 173 -10.87 -5.53 -7.98
N LEU A 174 -11.96 -6.30 -8.06
CA LEU A 174 -12.40 -7.17 -6.97
C LEU A 174 -11.31 -8.17 -6.60
N ASN A 175 -10.71 -8.83 -7.59
CA ASN A 175 -9.61 -9.78 -7.36
C ASN A 175 -8.37 -9.10 -6.76
N VAL A 176 -7.97 -7.92 -7.24
CA VAL A 176 -6.82 -7.21 -6.69
C VAL A 176 -7.01 -6.87 -5.20
N PHE A 177 -8.21 -6.44 -4.81
CA PHE A 177 -8.51 -6.15 -3.40
C PHE A 177 -8.65 -7.42 -2.55
N GLY A 178 -9.28 -8.46 -3.09
CA GLY A 178 -9.51 -9.73 -2.37
C GLY A 178 -8.24 -10.57 -2.18
N LEU A 179 -7.35 -10.60 -3.17
CA LEU A 179 -6.12 -11.41 -3.13
C LEU A 179 -5.07 -10.85 -2.17
N ARG A 180 -5.21 -9.60 -1.69
CA ARG A 180 -4.26 -8.98 -0.76
C ARG A 180 -4.06 -9.80 0.51
N SER A 181 -5.14 -10.32 1.09
CA SER A 181 -5.08 -11.18 2.29
C SER A 181 -4.53 -12.58 2.00
N ILE A 182 -4.65 -13.06 0.76
CA ILE A 182 -4.11 -14.34 0.36
C ILE A 182 -2.59 -14.23 0.19
N TYR A 183 -2.09 -13.12 -0.35
CA TYR A 183 -0.66 -12.87 -0.43
C TYR A 183 0.02 -12.86 0.94
N THR A 184 -0.60 -12.25 1.96
CA THR A 184 -0.05 -12.27 3.33
C THR A 184 0.02 -13.68 3.93
N LEU A 185 -0.88 -14.58 3.52
CA LEU A 185 -0.87 -15.96 4.00
C LEU A 185 0.20 -16.81 3.30
N ILE A 186 0.42 -16.57 2.01
CA ILE A 186 1.40 -17.32 1.21
C ILE A 186 2.84 -16.80 1.44
N LEU A 187 3.01 -15.50 1.60
CA LEU A 187 4.32 -14.83 1.64
C LEU A 187 4.78 -14.44 3.06
N GLY A 188 3.94 -14.61 4.09
CA GLY A 188 4.25 -14.27 5.48
C GLY A 188 3.85 -12.85 5.88
N GLN A 189 3.67 -12.61 7.20
CA GLN A 189 3.15 -11.36 7.77
C GLN A 189 4.19 -10.21 7.86
N ASP A 190 5.49 -10.51 7.85
CA ASP A 190 6.57 -9.52 8.01
C ASP A 190 7.17 -9.09 6.67
N ASN A 191 6.33 -8.54 5.78
CA ASN A 191 6.75 -7.86 4.55
C ASN A 191 5.83 -6.69 4.19
#